data_AF-A0A151SN58-F1
#
_entry.id   AF-A0A151SN58-F1
#
_cell.length_a   1.000
_cell.length_b   1.000
_cell.length_c   1.000
_cell.angle_alpha   90.00
_cell.angle_beta   90.00
_cell.angle_gamma   90.00
#
_symmetry.space_group_name_H-M   'P 1'
#
loop_
_entity.id
_entity.type
_entity.pdbx_description
1 polymer ?
#
loop_
_entity_poly.entity_id
_entity_poly.type
_entity_poly.pdbx_seq_one_letter_code
_entity_poly.pdbx_strand_id
1 'polypeptide(L)' 'YELFSMKENETIDEIFGHFQTIISGLKSIGIEFSKAQNNMKISDNLSKIWELKATTITKA' A
#
# COMPACT_ATOMS: atom_id res chain seq x y z
N TYR A 1 0.40 10.09 -0.10
CA TYR A 1 0.77 8.69 -0.41
C TYR A 1 1.68 8.07 0.66
N GLU A 2 2.34 8.89 1.49
CA GLU A 2 3.19 8.44 2.61
C GLU A 2 2.43 8.16 3.93
N LEU A 3 1.09 8.28 3.95
CA LEU A 3 0.31 8.21 5.20
C LEU A 3 -0.38 6.85 5.44
N PHE A 4 -0.27 5.90 4.51
CA PHE A 4 -0.91 4.59 4.65
C PHE A 4 0.15 3.53 4.92
N SER A 5 0.25 3.15 6.20
CA SER A 5 0.97 1.98 6.67
C SER A 5 -0.08 0.92 7.00
N MET A 6 0.13 -0.29 6.50
CA MET A 6 -0.71 -1.45 6.83
C MET A 6 -0.66 -1.71 8.35
N LYS A 7 -1.81 -2.10 8.91
CA LYS A 7 -1.87 -2.56 10.31
C LYS A 7 -1.34 -3.99 10.40
N GLU A 8 -0.73 -4.33 11.53
CA GLU A 8 0.03 -5.57 11.68
C GLU A 8 -0.76 -6.86 11.38
N ASN A 9 -2.09 -6.81 11.49
CA ASN A 9 -3.04 -7.92 11.33
C ASN A 9 -3.92 -7.81 10.07
N GLU A 10 -3.70 -6.84 9.20
CA GLU A 10 -4.43 -6.81 7.92
C GLU A 10 -3.98 -7.96 7.01
N THR A 11 -4.88 -8.41 6.15
CA THR A 11 -4.60 -9.36 5.08
C THR A 11 -4.22 -8.63 3.80
N ILE A 12 -3.61 -9.34 2.85
CA ILE A 12 -3.27 -8.75 1.54
C ILE A 12 -4.53 -8.25 0.81
N ASP A 13 -5.65 -8.96 0.93
CA ASP A 13 -6.93 -8.57 0.34
C ASP A 13 -7.48 -7.26 0.94
N GLU A 14 -7.38 -7.09 2.26
CA GLU A 14 -7.80 -5.85 2.93
C GLU A 14 -6.94 -4.65 2.50
N ILE A 15 -5.62 -4.84 2.39
CA ILE A 15 -4.70 -3.81 1.86
C ILE A 15 -5.08 -3.44 0.43
N PHE A 16 -5.36 -4.45 -0.40
CA PHE A 16 -5.73 -4.23 -1.80
C PHE A 16 -7.04 -3.44 -1.90
N GLY A 17 -8.03 -3.75 -1.07
CA GLY A 17 -9.27 -2.98 -0.97
C GLY A 17 -9.05 -1.52 -0.55
N HIS A 18 -8.13 -1.25 0.37
CA HIS A 18 -7.74 0.11 0.74
C HIS A 18 -7.09 0.85 -0.44
N PHE A 19 -6.20 0.21 -1.18
CA PHE A 19 -5.60 0.81 -2.38
C PHE A 19 -6.65 1.13 -3.44
N GLN A 20 -7.60 0.22 -3.69
CA GLN A 20 -8.70 0.48 -4.64
C GLN A 20 -9.54 1.69 -4.22
N THR A 21 -9.85 1.81 -2.93
CA THR A 21 -10.58 2.96 -2.39
C THR A 21 -9.82 4.27 -2.60
N ILE A 22 -8.51 4.27 -2.34
CA ILE A 22 -7.64 5.44 -2.56
C ILE A 22 -7.57 5.81 -4.05
N ILE A 23 -7.36 4.83 -4.94
CA ILE A 23 -7.29 5.05 -6.39
C ILE A 23 -8.63 5.62 -6.90
N SER A 24 -9.76 5.09 -6.42
CA SER A 24 -11.08 5.61 -6.76
C SER A 24 -11.29 7.04 -6.26
N GLY A 25 -10.86 7.35 -5.03
CA GLY A 25 -10.90 8.71 -4.48
C GLY A 25 -10.06 9.70 -5.28
N LEU A 26 -8.83 9.32 -5.65
CA LEU A 26 -7.95 10.13 -6.49
C LEU A 26 -8.56 10.40 -7.87
N LYS A 27 -9.17 9.38 -8.48
CA LYS A 27 -9.86 9.53 -9.76
C LYS A 27 -11.04 10.51 -9.66
N SER A 28 -11.76 10.51 -8.54
CA SER A 28 -12.90 11.41 -8.33
C SER A 28 -12.51 12.90 -8.24
N ILE A 29 -11.28 13.20 -7.83
CA ILE A 29 -10.72 14.56 -7.78
C ILE A 29 -9.88 14.91 -9.01
N GLY A 30 -9.95 14.10 -10.07
CA GLY A 30 -9.26 14.33 -11.35
C GLY A 30 -7.80 13.90 -11.39
N ILE A 31 -7.30 13.19 -10.38
CA ILE A 31 -5.94 12.64 -10.37
C ILE A 31 -5.99 11.19 -10.82
N GLU A 32 -5.52 10.92 -12.04
CA GLU A 32 -5.44 9.58 -12.59
C GLU A 32 -3.98 9.18 -12.83
N PHE A 33 -3.61 8.00 -12.34
CA PHE A 33 -2.31 7.39 -12.57
C PHE A 33 -2.47 6.24 -13.56
N SER A 34 -1.44 5.99 -14.36
CA SER A 34 -1.41 4.80 -15.21
C SER A 34 -1.46 3.53 -14.36
N LYS A 35 -1.92 2.43 -14.96
CA LYS A 35 -1.93 1.13 -14.28
C LYS A 35 -0.53 0.73 -13.78
N ALA A 36 0.52 1.03 -14.55
CA ALA A 36 1.89 0.80 -14.14
C ALA A 36 2.30 1.64 -12.92
N GLN A 37 1.92 2.92 -12.88
CA GLN A 37 2.20 3.80 -11.74
C GLN A 37 1.46 3.34 -10.48
N ASN A 38 0.21 2.90 -10.61
CA ASN A 38 -0.54 2.33 -9.49
C ASN A 38 0.10 1.05 -8.96
N ASN A 39 0.49 0.13 -9.86
CA ASN A 39 1.16 -1.11 -9.48
C ASN A 39 2.49 -0.87 -8.77
N MET A 40 3.30 0.07 -9.27
CA MET A 40 4.59 0.42 -8.66
C MET A 40 4.39 0.98 -7.25
N LYS A 41 3.43 1.90 -7.09
CA LYS A 41 3.07 2.48 -5.79
C LYS A 41 2.56 1.46 -4.77
N ILE A 42 1.77 0.47 -5.21
CA ILE A 42 1.32 -0.65 -4.36
C ILE A 42 2.52 -1.50 -3.92
N SER A 43 3.40 -1.84 -4.86
CA SER A 43 4.60 -2.64 -4.60
C SER A 43 5.54 -1.95 -3.62
N ASP A 44 5.79 -0.65 -3.78
CA ASP A 44 6.70 0.11 -2.91
C ASP A 44 6.20 0.16 -1.46
N ASN A 45 4.89 0.33 -1.25
CA ASN A 45 4.30 0.35 0.08
C ASN A 45 4.32 -1.05 0.72
N LEU A 46 4.05 -2.11 -0.05
CA LEU A 46 4.15 -3.49 0.46
C LEU A 46 5.59 -3.86 0.81
N SER A 47 6.58 -3.48 -0.01
CA SER A 47 7.99 -3.75 0.25
C SER A 47 8.45 -3.15 1.58
N LYS A 48 8.07 -1.90 1.87
CA LYS A 48 8.37 -1.24 3.15
C LYS A 48 7.78 -1.98 4.36
N ILE A 49 6.60 -2.56 4.22
CA ILE A 49 5.95 -3.33 5.29
C ILE A 49 6.67 -4.65 5.52
N TRP A 50 7.06 -5.34 4.45
CA TRP A 50 7.81 -6.59 4.54
C TRP A 50 9.19 -6.39 5.16
N GLU A 51 9.89 -5.31 4.79
CA GLU A 51 11.16 -4.92 5.42
C GLU A 51 11.00 -4.63 6.92
N LEU A 52 9.92 -3.92 7.30
CA LEU A 52 9.62 -3.64 8.70
C LEU A 52 9.37 -4.92 9.50
N LYS A 53 8.52 -5.83 8.99
CA LYS A 53 8.25 -7.13 9.64
C LYS A 53 9.51 -7.99 9.74
N ALA A 54 10.32 -8.07 8.68
CA ALA A 54 11.60 -8.80 8.70
C ALA A 54 12.59 -8.22 9.71
N THR A 55 12.67 -6.89 9.83
CA THR A 55 13.51 -6.21 10.82
C THR A 55 13.04 -6.49 12.25
N THR A 56 11.73 -6.45 12.50
CA THR A 56 11.15 -6.79 13.82
C THR A 56 11.45 -8.24 14.22
N ILE A 57 11.35 -9.19 13.29
CA ILE A 57 11.70 -10.60 13.54
C ILE A 57 13.20 -10.76 13.84
N THR A 58 14.07 -10.00 13.17
CA THR A 58 15.54 -10.10 13.35
C THR A 58 16.03 -9.43 14.64
N LYS A 59 15.23 -8.52 15.24
CA LYS A 59 15.56 -7.80 16.49
C LYS A 59 14.98 -8.43 17.76
N ALA A 60 14.15 -9.47 17.64
CA ALA A 60 13.61 -10.25 18.75
C ALA A 60 14.60 -11.32 19.20
#